data_AF-A0A7S0DKN2-F1
#
_entry.id   AF-A0A7S0DKN2-F1
#
_cell.length_a   1.000
_cell.length_b   1.000
_cell.length_c   1.000
_cell.angle_alpha   90.00
_cell.angle_beta   90.00
_cell.angle_gamma   90.00
#
_symmetry.space_group_name_H-M   'P 1'
#
loop_
_entity.id
_entity.type
_entity.pdbx_description
1 polymer ?
#
loop_
_entity_poly.entity_id
_entity_poly.type
_entity_poly.pdbx_seq_one_letter_code
_entity_poly.pdbx_strand_id
1 'polypeptide(L)'
;ACVLFALPLALAQDPARGWLGYAKGTDPEGGNRVLTFVEAYWKVGQNPKVNGAFFSPWFGIESSDNLNLIQPVNPWTGNHWEIYNEYFQWFPVHNENSDSHVVHAGDTLYGAVRLDSSGKSYTMTHINLSDGWTVNTTIPIQSSWTGGLKKYTIVYFVFEKEASCEQYPSDGS
;
A
#
# COMPACT_ATOMS: atom_id res chain seq x y z
N ALA A 1 9.58 -37.01 35.51
CA ALA A 1 8.56 -36.55 34.56
C ALA A 1 9.06 -35.25 33.93
N CYS A 2 9.32 -35.25 32.61
CA CYS A 2 9.80 -34.07 31.89
C CYS A 2 8.64 -33.54 31.07
N VAL A 3 8.14 -32.35 31.41
CA VAL A 3 7.04 -31.70 30.68
C VAL A 3 7.68 -30.96 29.50
N LEU A 4 7.54 -31.52 28.29
CA LEU A 4 7.86 -30.81 27.06
C LEU A 4 6.81 -29.72 26.84
N PHE A 5 7.21 -28.45 26.95
CA PHE A 5 6.44 -27.32 26.42
C PHE A 5 6.62 -27.30 24.90
N ALA A 6 5.59 -27.70 24.16
CA ALA A 6 5.52 -27.46 22.73
C ALA A 6 5.21 -25.97 22.50
N LEU A 7 6.21 -25.20 22.04
CA LEU A 7 6.00 -23.86 21.50
C LEU A 7 5.18 -24.01 20.21
N PRO A 8 4.01 -23.36 20.08
CA PRO A 8 3.31 -23.32 18.81
C PRO A 8 4.18 -22.54 17.82
N LEU A 9 4.56 -23.18 16.72
CA LEU A 9 5.05 -22.51 15.52
C LEU A 9 3.94 -21.57 15.06
N ALA A 10 4.08 -20.28 15.37
CA ALA A 10 3.27 -19.25 14.75
C ALA A 10 3.63 -19.24 13.26
N LEU A 11 2.83 -19.93 12.45
CA LEU A 11 2.81 -19.69 11.02
C LEU A 11 2.26 -18.27 10.85
N ALA A 12 3.15 -17.31 10.65
CA ALA A 12 2.77 -16.01 10.12
C ALA A 12 2.10 -16.29 8.76
N GLN A 13 0.78 -16.21 8.72
CA GLN A 13 0.05 -16.17 7.47
C GLN A 13 0.14 -14.74 6.96
N ASP A 14 0.86 -14.54 5.86
CA ASP A 14 0.88 -13.26 5.18
C ASP A 14 -0.57 -12.87 4.83
N PRO A 15 -0.98 -11.61 5.05
CA PRO A 15 -2.34 -11.16 4.85
C PRO A 15 -2.79 -11.28 3.39
N ALA A 16 -1.85 -11.35 2.45
CA ALA A 16 -2.10 -11.59 1.05
C ALA A 16 -0.96 -12.36 0.37
N ARG A 17 -1.33 -13.25 -0.57
CA ARG A 17 -0.37 -13.97 -1.40
C ARG A 17 0.35 -12.99 -2.33
N GLY A 18 1.68 -13.06 -2.37
CA GLY A 18 2.52 -12.22 -3.23
C GLY A 18 2.99 -10.92 -2.58
N TRP A 19 2.75 -10.70 -1.29
CA TRP A 19 3.43 -9.64 -0.55
C TRP A 19 4.81 -10.17 -0.13
N LEU A 20 5.87 -9.68 -0.77
CA LEU A 20 7.25 -10.12 -0.49
C LEU A 20 7.70 -9.69 0.91
N GLY A 21 7.23 -8.52 1.34
CA GLY A 21 7.44 -7.99 2.67
C GLY A 21 6.46 -6.88 2.96
N TYR A 22 6.07 -6.74 4.23
CA TYR A 22 5.18 -5.67 4.65
C TYR A 22 5.39 -5.26 6.11
N ALA A 23 4.99 -4.03 6.42
CA ALA A 23 4.73 -3.57 7.77
C ALA A 23 3.24 -3.24 7.89
N LYS A 24 2.62 -3.66 9.01
CA LYS A 24 1.21 -3.41 9.31
C LYS A 24 1.11 -2.54 10.55
N GLY A 25 0.34 -1.46 10.46
CA GLY A 25 -0.09 -0.67 11.60
C GLY A 25 -1.59 -0.85 11.84
N THR A 26 -1.97 -0.96 13.10
CA THR A 26 -3.38 -0.96 13.53
C THR A 26 -3.53 -0.06 14.75
N ASP A 27 -4.72 0.49 14.94
CA ASP A 27 -5.08 1.23 16.15
C ASP A 27 -4.78 0.39 17.41
N PRO A 28 -3.94 0.89 18.35
CA PRO A 28 -3.55 0.14 19.55
C PRO A 28 -4.72 -0.14 20.50
N GLU A 29 -5.85 0.56 20.34
CA GLU A 29 -7.07 0.36 21.14
C GLU A 29 -8.05 -0.65 20.50
N GLY A 30 -7.53 -1.58 19.68
CA GLY A 30 -8.30 -2.70 19.15
C GLY A 30 -9.01 -2.41 17.83
N GLY A 31 -8.46 -1.53 16.98
CA GLY A 31 -8.95 -1.38 15.60
C GLY A 31 -10.28 -0.64 15.46
N ASN A 32 -10.71 0.10 16.49
CA ASN A 32 -12.04 0.73 16.50
C ASN A 32 -12.04 2.18 16.02
N ARG A 33 -10.89 2.86 16.09
CA ARG A 33 -10.73 4.23 15.61
C ARG A 33 -10.40 4.24 14.13
N VAL A 34 -11.07 5.14 13.41
CA VAL A 34 -10.82 5.38 11.99
C VAL A 34 -9.50 6.12 11.84
N LEU A 35 -8.68 5.68 10.88
CA LEU A 35 -7.46 6.39 10.49
C LEU A 35 -7.86 7.70 9.82
N THR A 36 -7.49 8.83 10.43
CA THR A 36 -7.82 10.15 9.87
C THR A 36 -6.71 10.69 8.96
N PHE A 37 -5.48 10.24 9.16
CA PHE A 37 -4.33 10.67 8.40
C PHE A 37 -3.20 9.64 8.48
N VAL A 38 -2.54 9.42 7.36
CA VAL A 38 -1.25 8.73 7.27
C VAL A 38 -0.43 9.36 6.15
N GLU A 39 0.88 9.43 6.35
CA GLU A 39 1.82 9.88 5.33
C GLU A 39 3.09 9.03 5.36
N ALA A 40 3.80 9.04 4.24
CA ALA A 40 5.06 8.35 4.07
C ALA A 40 5.97 9.10 3.10
N TYR A 41 7.28 8.97 3.33
CA TYR A 41 8.32 9.34 2.40
C TYR A 41 9.13 8.10 2.07
N TRP A 42 9.45 7.90 0.80
CA TRP A 42 10.33 6.81 0.40
C TRP A 42 11.15 7.17 -0.83
N LYS A 43 12.19 6.39 -1.07
CA LYS A 43 13.03 6.49 -2.26
C LYS A 43 12.56 5.50 -3.31
N VAL A 44 12.52 5.95 -4.56
CA VAL A 44 12.41 5.04 -5.71
C VAL A 44 13.68 4.19 -5.76
N GLY A 45 13.52 2.86 -5.81
CA GLY A 45 14.65 1.93 -5.84
C GLY A 45 15.49 2.04 -7.10
N GLN A 46 16.67 1.41 -7.10
CA GLN A 46 17.45 1.26 -8.33
C GLN A 46 16.66 0.51 -9.41
N ASN A 47 16.98 0.75 -10.68
CA ASN A 47 16.42 -0.06 -11.76
C ASN A 47 16.96 -1.50 -11.65
N PRO A 48 16.12 -2.54 -11.79
CA PRO A 48 16.57 -3.90 -11.97
C PRO A 48 17.60 -4.05 -13.08
N LYS A 49 18.60 -4.91 -12.86
CA LYS A 49 19.61 -5.25 -13.88
C LYS A 49 19.13 -6.37 -14.81
N VAL A 50 18.21 -7.19 -14.34
CA VAL A 50 17.61 -8.29 -15.09
C VAL A 50 16.15 -7.95 -15.40
N ASN A 51 15.78 -8.04 -16.67
CA ASN A 51 14.43 -7.72 -17.15
C ASN A 51 13.40 -8.81 -16.78
N GLY A 52 12.12 -8.49 -16.97
CA GLY A 52 11.02 -9.46 -16.86
C GLY A 52 10.36 -9.53 -15.49
N ALA A 53 10.61 -8.56 -14.62
CA ALA A 53 9.92 -8.42 -13.33
C ALA A 53 8.81 -7.37 -13.40
N PHE A 54 7.75 -7.60 -12.63
CA PHE A 54 6.77 -6.58 -12.24
C PHE A 54 6.60 -6.67 -10.74
N PHE A 55 6.81 -5.56 -10.03
CA PHE A 55 6.64 -5.47 -8.58
C PHE A 55 6.28 -4.04 -8.19
N SER A 56 5.67 -3.90 -7.01
CA SER A 56 5.12 -2.62 -6.58
C SER A 56 5.33 -2.37 -5.10
N PRO A 57 6.26 -1.48 -4.73
CA PRO A 57 6.21 -0.76 -3.48
C PRO A 57 4.96 0.11 -3.40
N TRP A 58 4.27 0.04 -2.27
CA TRP A 58 3.16 0.92 -1.96
C TRP A 58 2.97 1.07 -0.46
N PHE A 59 2.24 2.09 -0.06
CA PHE A 59 1.66 2.14 1.27
C PHE A 59 0.21 2.58 1.14
N GLY A 60 -0.63 2.23 2.10
CA GLY A 60 -2.05 2.49 1.97
C GLY A 60 -2.84 2.13 3.20
N ILE A 61 -4.13 2.42 3.15
CA ILE A 61 -5.09 2.07 4.19
C ILE A 61 -6.10 1.06 3.67
N GLU A 62 -6.47 0.12 4.55
CA GLU A 62 -7.45 -0.93 4.25
C GLU A 62 -8.67 -0.79 5.17
N SER A 63 -9.85 -1.08 4.63
CA SER A 63 -11.08 -1.16 5.42
C SER A 63 -11.00 -2.32 6.42
N SER A 64 -11.67 -2.18 7.58
CA SER A 64 -11.64 -3.19 8.64
C SER A 64 -12.20 -4.57 8.24
N ASP A 65 -12.95 -4.62 7.13
CA ASP A 65 -13.49 -5.85 6.54
C ASP A 65 -12.60 -6.41 5.43
N ASN A 66 -11.43 -5.81 5.16
CA ASN A 66 -10.44 -6.21 4.17
C ASN A 66 -11.00 -6.28 2.73
N LEU A 67 -11.86 -5.33 2.38
CA LEU A 67 -12.54 -5.31 1.07
C LEU A 67 -12.23 -4.08 0.23
N ASN A 68 -11.56 -3.07 0.80
CA ASN A 68 -11.27 -1.81 0.13
C ASN A 68 -9.86 -1.34 0.52
N LEU A 69 -9.04 -1.03 -0.48
CA LEU A 69 -7.67 -0.56 -0.34
C LEU A 69 -7.51 0.79 -1.04
N ILE A 70 -6.92 1.75 -0.34
CA ILE A 70 -6.63 3.10 -0.83
C ILE A 70 -5.13 3.32 -0.70
N GLN A 71 -4.42 3.47 -1.82
CA GLN A 71 -2.95 3.39 -1.82
C GLN A 71 -2.28 4.31 -2.85
N PRO A 72 -1.34 5.15 -2.42
CA PRO A 72 -0.25 5.63 -3.27
C PRO A 72 0.71 4.49 -3.64
N VAL A 73 0.97 4.29 -4.93
CA VAL A 73 1.79 3.17 -5.43
C VAL A 73 2.95 3.65 -6.31
N ASN A 74 4.05 2.91 -6.30
CA ASN A 74 5.25 3.20 -7.09
C ASN A 74 5.79 1.96 -7.82
N PRO A 75 5.07 1.38 -8.79
CA PRO A 75 5.46 0.12 -9.41
C PRO A 75 6.65 0.25 -10.35
N TRP A 76 7.43 -0.84 -10.43
CA TRP A 76 8.26 -1.14 -11.58
C TRP A 76 7.41 -1.89 -12.60
N THR A 77 7.16 -1.27 -13.76
CA THR A 77 6.26 -1.81 -14.80
C THR A 77 6.91 -2.84 -15.70
N GLY A 78 8.19 -3.14 -15.48
CA GLY A 78 9.01 -4.04 -16.30
C GLY A 78 10.13 -3.33 -17.04
N ASN A 79 10.00 -2.02 -17.27
CA ASN A 79 10.98 -1.20 -17.97
C ASN A 79 11.24 0.17 -17.33
N HIS A 80 10.33 0.67 -16.48
CA HIS A 80 10.51 1.91 -15.74
C HIS A 80 9.71 1.92 -14.44
N TRP A 81 9.99 2.90 -13.60
CA TRP A 81 9.20 3.18 -12.41
C TRP A 81 8.07 4.16 -12.74
N GLU A 82 6.89 3.92 -12.18
CA GLU A 82 5.76 4.84 -12.25
C GLU A 82 5.33 5.29 -10.86
N ILE A 83 4.59 6.41 -10.80
CA ILE A 83 3.94 6.94 -9.61
C ILE A 83 2.46 7.20 -9.93
N TYR A 84 1.54 6.69 -9.11
CA TYR A 84 0.10 7.02 -9.19
C TYR A 84 -0.63 6.65 -7.89
N ASN A 85 -1.92 6.96 -7.82
CA ASN A 85 -2.83 6.50 -6.76
C ASN A 85 -3.71 5.37 -7.29
N GLU A 86 -3.96 4.35 -6.48
CA GLU A 86 -4.89 3.26 -6.77
C GLU A 86 -5.94 3.11 -5.66
N TYR A 87 -7.18 2.87 -6.09
CA TYR A 87 -8.25 2.40 -5.24
C TYR A 87 -8.72 1.03 -5.74
N PHE A 88 -8.62 0.02 -4.88
CA PHE A 88 -9.08 -1.32 -5.17
C PHE A 88 -10.21 -1.74 -4.23
N GLN A 89 -11.24 -2.36 -4.78
CA GLN A 89 -12.34 -2.98 -4.04
C GLN A 89 -12.51 -4.42 -4.48
N TRP A 90 -12.53 -5.34 -3.53
CA TRP A 90 -12.69 -6.77 -3.81
C TRP A 90 -14.14 -7.16 -4.10
N PHE A 91 -15.14 -6.46 -3.54
CA PHE A 91 -16.54 -6.80 -3.75
C PHE A 91 -17.52 -5.60 -3.69
N PRO A 92 -18.33 -5.38 -4.75
CA PRO A 92 -18.11 -5.88 -6.11
C PRO A 92 -16.73 -5.44 -6.61
N VAL A 93 -16.11 -6.23 -7.48
CA VAL A 93 -14.75 -5.94 -7.96
C VAL A 93 -14.73 -4.58 -8.67
N HIS A 94 -13.84 -3.70 -8.24
CA HIS A 94 -13.60 -2.41 -8.87
C HIS A 94 -12.15 -1.99 -8.66
N ASN A 95 -11.51 -1.49 -9.71
CA ASN A 95 -10.19 -0.88 -9.64
C ASN A 95 -10.21 0.47 -10.34
N GLU A 96 -9.61 1.47 -9.72
CA GLU A 96 -9.47 2.82 -10.26
C GLU A 96 -8.06 3.32 -10.00
N ASN A 97 -7.40 3.78 -11.07
CA ASN A 97 -6.08 4.40 -11.01
C ASN A 97 -6.18 5.87 -11.41
N SER A 98 -5.41 6.72 -10.76
CA SER A 98 -5.24 8.11 -11.19
C SER A 98 -4.38 8.21 -12.46
N ASP A 99 -4.20 9.44 -12.96
CA ASP A 99 -3.11 9.74 -13.87
C ASP A 99 -1.77 9.29 -13.25
N SER A 100 -0.90 8.74 -14.09
CA SER A 100 0.43 8.28 -13.72
C SER A 100 1.53 9.18 -14.27
N HIS A 101 2.71 9.05 -13.70
CA HIS A 101 3.91 9.73 -14.15
C HIS A 101 5.13 8.81 -14.03
N VAL A 102 6.11 9.00 -14.91
CA VAL A 102 7.35 8.23 -14.85
C VAL A 102 8.25 8.86 -13.80
N VAL A 103 8.79 8.04 -12.90
CA VAL A 103 9.78 8.46 -11.91
C VAL A 103 11.09 7.72 -12.11
N HIS A 104 12.15 8.21 -11.47
CA HIS A 104 13.48 7.70 -11.68
C HIS A 104 14.10 7.16 -10.38
N ALA A 105 14.99 6.19 -10.54
CA ALA A 105 15.76 5.64 -9.42
C ALA A 105 16.42 6.76 -8.59
N GLY A 106 16.23 6.72 -7.27
CA GLY A 106 16.74 7.71 -6.34
C GLY A 106 15.84 8.92 -6.10
N ASP A 107 14.74 9.08 -6.86
CA ASP A 107 13.72 10.09 -6.59
C ASP A 107 13.13 9.92 -5.19
N THR A 108 12.68 11.03 -4.59
CA THR A 108 11.99 11.00 -3.30
C THR A 108 10.51 11.19 -3.52
N LEU A 109 9.72 10.20 -3.12
CA LEU A 109 8.27 10.27 -3.19
C LEU A 109 7.71 10.65 -1.82
N TYR A 110 6.63 11.41 -1.84
CA TYR A 110 5.77 11.68 -0.70
C TYR A 110 4.36 11.24 -1.04
N GLY A 111 3.76 10.44 -0.17
CA GLY A 111 2.35 10.12 -0.28
C GLY A 111 1.63 10.36 1.04
N ALA A 112 0.35 10.72 0.94
CA ALA A 112 -0.53 10.87 2.08
C ALA A 112 -1.95 10.42 1.77
N VAL A 113 -2.64 9.92 2.78
CA VAL A 113 -4.07 9.61 2.74
C VAL A 113 -4.74 10.31 3.91
N ARG A 114 -5.74 11.14 3.62
CA ARG A 114 -6.40 11.99 4.62
C ARG A 114 -7.91 11.85 4.54
N LEU A 115 -8.55 11.61 5.69
CA LEU A 115 -10.00 11.66 5.82
C LEU A 115 -10.47 13.10 5.67
N ASP A 116 -11.49 13.32 4.84
CA ASP A 116 -12.10 14.62 4.71
C ASP A 116 -12.78 15.09 6.01
N SER A 117 -13.03 16.38 6.14
CA SER A 117 -13.66 16.94 7.35
C SER A 117 -15.12 16.48 7.54
N SER A 118 -15.74 15.91 6.50
CA SER A 118 -17.12 15.40 6.56
C SER A 118 -17.18 13.96 7.06
N GLY A 119 -16.03 13.26 7.13
CA GLY A 119 -15.92 11.85 7.44
C GLY A 119 -16.46 10.93 6.34
N LYS A 120 -16.54 11.38 5.08
CA LYS A 120 -17.23 10.65 3.98
C LYS A 120 -16.34 10.24 2.83
N SER A 121 -15.13 10.79 2.72
CA SER A 121 -14.18 10.44 1.68
C SER A 121 -12.75 10.54 2.19
N TYR A 122 -11.83 9.84 1.51
CA TYR A 122 -10.40 10.03 1.69
C TYR A 122 -9.82 10.72 0.47
N THR A 123 -8.89 11.65 0.68
CA THR A 123 -8.04 12.18 -0.38
C THR A 123 -6.66 11.54 -0.28
N MET A 124 -6.25 10.87 -1.35
CA MET A 124 -4.87 10.47 -1.60
C MET A 124 -4.13 11.62 -2.27
N THR A 125 -2.95 11.95 -1.77
CA THR A 125 -2.01 12.87 -2.39
C THR A 125 -0.72 12.10 -2.65
N HIS A 126 -0.16 12.20 -3.85
CA HIS A 126 1.11 11.58 -4.21
C HIS A 126 1.96 12.59 -4.97
N ILE A 127 3.22 12.76 -4.57
CA ILE A 127 4.13 13.79 -5.06
C ILE A 127 5.48 13.16 -5.34
N ASN A 128 6.04 13.39 -6.53
CA ASN A 128 7.47 13.25 -6.75
C ASN A 128 8.15 14.56 -6.31
N LEU A 129 8.86 14.52 -5.18
CA LEU A 129 9.52 15.71 -4.64
C LEU A 129 10.73 16.14 -5.47
N SER A 130 11.25 15.27 -6.34
CA SER A 130 12.40 15.59 -7.19
C SER A 130 12.03 16.55 -8.32
N ASP A 131 10.88 16.36 -8.96
CA ASP A 131 10.43 17.16 -10.12
C ASP A 131 9.15 17.98 -9.85
N GLY A 132 8.51 17.78 -8.70
CA GLY A 132 7.32 18.51 -8.27
C GLY A 132 6.01 17.99 -8.86
N TRP A 133 6.02 16.88 -9.63
CA TRP A 133 4.80 16.29 -10.14
C TRP A 133 3.90 15.83 -8.99
N THR A 134 2.60 16.04 -9.12
CA THR A 134 1.62 15.70 -8.09
C THR A 134 0.31 15.20 -8.68
N VAL A 135 -0.30 14.24 -7.98
CA VAL A 135 -1.66 13.79 -8.23
C VAL A 135 -2.46 13.73 -6.93
N ASN A 136 -3.73 14.11 -7.01
CA ASN A 136 -4.68 14.02 -5.91
C ASN A 136 -5.91 13.24 -6.37
N THR A 137 -6.35 12.29 -5.55
CA THR A 137 -7.50 11.42 -5.86
C THR A 137 -8.39 11.33 -4.65
N THR A 138 -9.68 11.64 -4.80
CA THR A 138 -10.65 11.57 -3.71
C THR A 138 -11.54 10.34 -3.89
N ILE A 139 -11.56 9.47 -2.88
CA ILE A 139 -12.31 8.22 -2.87
C ILE A 139 -13.45 8.31 -1.86
N PRO A 140 -14.71 8.28 -2.29
CA PRO A 140 -15.86 8.16 -1.39
C PRO A 140 -15.80 6.87 -0.59
N ILE A 141 -16.05 6.97 0.71
CA ILE A 141 -16.13 5.80 1.59
C ILE A 141 -17.40 5.02 1.22
N GLN A 142 -17.22 3.72 0.98
CA GLN A 142 -18.32 2.84 0.63
C GLN A 142 -19.15 2.47 1.84
N SER A 143 -20.40 2.10 1.61
CA SER A 143 -21.28 1.59 2.66
C SER A 143 -20.82 0.22 3.16
N SER A 144 -21.02 -0.04 4.44
CA SER A 144 -20.84 -1.38 5.01
C SER A 144 -22.11 -2.23 4.81
N TRP A 145 -21.95 -3.55 4.85
CA TRP A 145 -23.05 -4.51 4.76
C TRP A 145 -24.06 -4.40 5.93
N THR A 146 -23.62 -3.92 7.10
CA THR A 146 -24.47 -3.68 8.28
C THR A 146 -25.12 -2.29 8.29
N GLY A 147 -24.93 -1.48 7.25
CA GLY A 147 -25.31 -0.07 7.21
C GLY A 147 -24.21 0.86 7.76
N GLY A 148 -24.29 2.14 7.42
CA GLY A 148 -23.23 3.12 7.70
C GLY A 148 -22.02 2.99 6.77
N LEU A 149 -21.01 3.83 7.00
CA LEU A 149 -19.79 3.88 6.19
C LEU A 149 -18.76 2.85 6.69
N LYS A 150 -17.99 2.28 5.76
CA LYS A 150 -16.83 1.44 6.10
C LYS A 150 -15.82 2.23 6.93
N LYS A 151 -15.18 1.55 7.87
CA LYS A 151 -14.07 2.11 8.64
C LYS A 151 -12.76 1.65 8.01
N TYR A 152 -11.80 2.55 7.89
CA TYR A 152 -10.43 2.22 7.53
C TYR A 152 -9.59 2.30 8.79
N THR A 153 -9.03 1.17 9.20
CA THR A 153 -8.42 0.99 10.53
C THR A 153 -7.06 0.31 10.48
N ILE A 154 -6.63 -0.03 9.27
CA ILE A 154 -5.39 -0.73 8.99
C ILE A 154 -4.57 0.12 8.04
N VAL A 155 -3.28 0.26 8.33
CA VAL A 155 -2.29 0.81 7.40
C VAL A 155 -1.30 -0.28 7.03
N TYR A 156 -0.87 -0.31 5.78
CA TYR A 156 0.22 -1.14 5.32
C TYR A 156 1.29 -0.33 4.61
N PHE A 157 2.51 -0.85 4.68
CA PHE A 157 3.63 -0.55 3.79
C PHE A 157 4.02 -1.89 3.19
N VAL A 158 4.05 -2.01 1.87
CA VAL A 158 4.17 -3.30 1.20
C VAL A 158 5.17 -3.19 0.06
N PHE A 159 5.95 -4.26 -0.09
CA PHE A 159 6.63 -4.56 -1.34
C PHE A 159 5.92 -5.76 -1.97
N GLU A 160 5.19 -5.51 -3.06
CA GLU A 160 4.29 -6.48 -3.68
C GLU A 160 4.88 -7.11 -4.94
N LYS A 161 4.46 -8.36 -5.17
CA LYS A 161 4.73 -9.28 -6.26
C LYS A 161 6.07 -9.99 -6.16
N GLU A 162 5.98 -11.30 -6.35
CA GLU A 162 7.11 -12.20 -6.45
C GLU A 162 7.75 -12.10 -7.83
N ALA A 163 9.07 -11.97 -7.87
CA ALA A 163 9.92 -12.08 -9.04
C ALA A 163 11.16 -12.91 -8.66
N SER A 164 11.97 -13.28 -9.65
CA SER A 164 13.25 -13.94 -9.37
C SER A 164 14.17 -12.95 -8.64
N CYS A 165 14.97 -13.42 -7.67
CA CYS A 165 15.76 -12.54 -6.80
C CYS A 165 16.66 -11.56 -7.58
N GLU A 166 17.26 -12.01 -8.69
CA GLU A 166 18.11 -11.20 -9.59
C GLU A 166 17.38 -10.09 -10.35
N GLN A 167 16.04 -10.15 -10.39
CA GLN A 167 15.18 -9.17 -11.06
C GLN A 167 14.70 -8.06 -10.10
N TYR A 168 15.00 -8.14 -8.80
CA TYR A 168 14.76 -7.02 -7.88
C TYR A 168 15.87 -5.97 -7.96
N PRO A 169 15.61 -4.72 -7.56
CA PRO A 169 16.63 -3.68 -7.44
C PRO A 169 17.80 -4.14 -6.55
N SER A 170 19.03 -3.78 -6.91
CA SER A 170 20.20 -4.10 -6.09
C SER A 170 20.39 -3.13 -4.92
N ASP A 171 19.31 -2.60 -4.37
CA ASP A 171 19.35 -1.65 -3.25
C ASP A 171 19.86 -2.37 -2.00
N GLY A 172 21.13 -2.11 -1.62
CA GLY A 172 21.74 -2.70 -0.42
C GLY A 172 22.72 -3.85 -0.65
N SER A 173 23.32 -3.98 -1.85
CA SER A 173 24.52 -4.82 -2.09
C SER A 173 25.78 -3.99 -2.32
#